data_AF-A0A958RLB9-F1
#
_entry.id   AF-A0A958RLB9-F1
#
_cell.length_a   1.000
_cell.length_b   1.000
_cell.length_c   1.000
_cell.angle_alpha   90.00
_cell.angle_beta   90.00
_cell.angle_gamma   90.00
#
_symmetry.space_group_name_H-M   'P 1'
#
loop_
_entity.id
_entity.type
_entity.pdbx_description
1 polymer ?
#
loop_
_entity_poly.entity_id
_entity_poly.type
_entity_poly.pdbx_seq_one_letter_code
_entity_poly.pdbx_strand_id
1 'polypeptide(L)'
;MNKKVSSVSEVLSFVQDEQMKAFSRVGTSPEDAMVWLLKFGDPQNAQYDLEQLSHADLEKVKFEIWAFVGQGYQIGSYARGFIVSSEYPATMHQGKSLAEPNLPTKKQVQQLQAGVQNAIDVVLNEDRPIEFVLPQIGIHVCRGVNPPRGVFWINAKLMEAFTFKFYQLFSHFLLRLRHCKASDCAKLFLARSGKKQYCSPTCQNRAGVQKFRKNSKNLKKTKPSVHQKKGVSRGEKRRKR
;
A
#
# COMPACT_ATOMS: atom_id res chain seq x y z
N MET A 1 6.13 -14.37 43.91
CA MET A 1 5.40 -14.20 42.62
C MET A 1 6.33 -14.63 41.50
N ASN A 2 6.21 -15.87 41.05
CA ASN A 2 7.06 -16.42 39.99
C ASN A 2 6.54 -15.97 38.62
N LYS A 3 7.34 -15.17 37.91
CA LYS A 3 7.12 -14.87 36.49
C LYS A 3 7.16 -16.20 35.73
N LYS A 4 6.08 -16.53 35.00
CA LYS A 4 6.06 -17.62 34.02
C LYS A 4 7.18 -17.36 33.02
N VAL A 5 8.22 -18.20 33.05
CA VAL A 5 9.16 -18.35 31.94
C VAL A 5 8.38 -19.10 30.87
N SER A 6 7.87 -18.39 29.86
CA SER A 6 7.32 -19.04 28.67
C SER A 6 8.38 -19.93 28.04
N SER A 7 8.01 -21.16 27.68
CA SER A 7 8.96 -22.07 27.06
C SER A 7 9.38 -21.53 25.69
N VAL A 8 10.61 -21.82 25.26
CA VAL A 8 11.12 -21.38 23.94
C VAL A 8 10.16 -21.79 22.80
N SER A 9 9.51 -22.94 22.93
CA SER A 9 8.51 -23.42 21.97
C SER A 9 7.28 -22.52 21.86
N GLU A 10 6.80 -21.95 22.98
CA GLU A 10 5.62 -21.07 23.00
C GLU A 10 5.93 -19.69 22.39
N VAL A 11 7.14 -19.19 22.63
CA VAL A 11 7.62 -17.94 22.00
C VAL A 11 7.75 -18.12 20.50
N LEU A 12 8.26 -19.27 20.06
CA LEU A 12 8.40 -19.60 18.64
C LEU A 12 7.06 -19.73 17.93
N SER A 13 6.10 -20.43 18.52
CA SER A 13 4.75 -20.55 17.94
C SER A 13 4.09 -19.18 17.84
N PHE A 14 4.24 -18.33 18.88
CA PHE A 14 3.70 -16.98 18.86
C PHE A 14 4.30 -16.12 17.75
N VAL A 15 5.63 -16.12 17.60
CA VAL A 15 6.31 -15.34 16.55
C VAL A 15 5.90 -15.81 15.16
N GLN A 16 5.78 -17.12 14.94
CA GLN A 16 5.32 -17.69 13.68
C GLN A 16 3.87 -17.29 13.37
N ASP A 17 2.98 -17.37 14.35
CA ASP A 17 1.58 -16.98 14.19
C ASP A 17 1.43 -15.49 13.87
N GLU A 18 2.14 -14.62 14.58
CA GLU A 18 2.11 -13.18 14.30
C GLU A 18 2.73 -12.85 12.95
N GLN A 19 3.77 -13.58 12.52
CA GLN A 19 4.33 -13.45 11.18
C GLN A 19 3.30 -13.82 10.10
N MET A 20 2.59 -14.93 10.25
CA MET A 20 1.57 -15.36 9.29
C MET A 20 0.41 -14.38 9.20
N LYS A 21 -0.03 -13.83 10.35
CA LYS A 21 -1.02 -12.75 10.37
C LYS A 21 -0.49 -11.50 9.69
N ALA A 22 0.75 -11.11 9.93
CA ALA A 22 1.39 -9.96 9.29
C ALA A 22 1.51 -10.12 7.77
N PHE A 23 1.87 -11.32 7.29
CA PHE A 23 1.87 -11.63 5.85
C PHE A 23 0.49 -11.42 5.22
N SER A 24 -0.57 -11.85 5.89
CA SER A 24 -1.95 -11.62 5.45
C SER A 24 -2.32 -10.13 5.43
N ARG A 25 -1.88 -9.34 6.41
CA ARG A 25 -2.14 -7.89 6.48
C ARG A 25 -1.40 -7.08 5.41
N VAL A 26 -0.15 -7.44 5.11
CA VAL A 26 0.63 -6.83 4.02
C VAL A 26 0.09 -7.27 2.65
N GLY A 27 -0.39 -8.52 2.56
CA GLY A 27 -0.91 -9.14 1.36
C GLY A 27 0.13 -9.97 0.62
N THR A 28 -0.34 -10.84 -0.28
CA THR A 28 0.46 -11.91 -0.90
C THR A 28 0.92 -11.59 -2.32
N SER A 29 0.45 -10.49 -2.90
CA SER A 29 0.85 -10.03 -4.23
C SER A 29 1.65 -8.72 -4.17
N PRO A 30 2.47 -8.41 -5.20
CA PRO A 30 3.14 -7.12 -5.28
C PRO A 30 2.16 -5.94 -5.24
N GLU A 31 0.96 -6.10 -5.81
CA GLU A 31 -0.07 -5.04 -5.79
C GLU A 31 -0.59 -4.78 -4.37
N ASP A 32 -0.83 -5.84 -3.59
CA ASP A 32 -1.30 -5.70 -2.21
C ASP A 32 -0.23 -5.06 -1.33
N ALA A 33 1.03 -5.49 -1.50
CA ALA A 33 2.18 -4.91 -0.82
C ALA A 33 2.32 -3.42 -1.12
N MET A 34 2.11 -3.02 -2.37
CA MET A 34 2.11 -1.62 -2.75
C MET A 34 0.95 -0.86 -2.12
N VAL A 35 -0.25 -1.43 -2.09
CA VAL A 35 -1.41 -0.83 -1.39
C VAL A 35 -1.14 -0.70 0.11
N TRP A 36 -0.47 -1.67 0.73
CA TRP A 36 -0.02 -1.59 2.11
C TRP A 36 0.98 -0.44 2.30
N LEU A 37 1.98 -0.30 1.44
CA LEU A 37 2.93 0.83 1.49
C LEU A 37 2.24 2.20 1.39
N LEU A 38 1.25 2.33 0.49
CA LEU A 38 0.48 3.58 0.36
C LEU A 38 -0.31 3.90 1.64
N LYS A 39 -0.83 2.87 2.33
CA LYS A 39 -1.53 3.04 3.60
C LYS A 39 -0.57 3.36 4.74
N PHE A 40 0.58 2.69 4.76
CA PHE A 40 1.63 2.84 5.77
C PHE A 40 2.26 4.24 5.68
N GLY A 41 2.59 4.71 4.49
CA GLY A 41 3.17 6.03 4.25
C GLY A 41 2.20 7.21 4.34
N ASP A 42 0.90 6.97 4.55
CA ASP A 42 -0.09 8.02 4.73
C ASP A 42 -0.26 8.34 6.23
N PRO A 43 0.28 9.46 6.73
CA PRO A 43 0.19 9.82 8.15
C PRO A 43 -1.25 10.11 8.60
N GLN A 44 -2.18 10.38 7.67
CA GLN A 44 -3.60 10.59 7.99
C GLN A 44 -4.37 9.26 8.11
N ASN A 45 -3.74 8.14 7.77
CA ASN A 45 -4.34 6.84 7.93
C ASN A 45 -4.29 6.42 9.40
N ALA A 46 -5.44 6.45 10.07
CA ALA A 46 -5.57 6.09 11.48
C ALA A 46 -4.99 4.72 11.85
N GLN A 47 -4.87 3.78 10.90
CA GLN A 47 -4.22 2.48 11.15
C GLN A 47 -2.70 2.61 11.38
N TYR A 48 -2.07 3.66 10.85
CA TYR A 48 -0.62 3.86 10.86
C TYR A 48 -0.21 5.22 11.45
N ASP A 49 -1.11 5.89 12.17
CA ASP A 49 -0.80 7.10 12.93
C ASP A 49 0.07 6.74 14.15
N LEU A 50 1.39 6.80 13.99
CA LEU A 50 2.37 6.39 15.01
C LEU A 50 2.31 7.21 16.30
N GLU A 51 1.62 8.36 16.30
CA GLU A 51 1.41 9.17 17.50
C GLU A 51 0.23 8.64 18.33
N GLN A 52 -0.82 8.16 17.65
CA GLN A 52 -2.05 7.68 18.29
C GLN A 52 -2.10 6.16 18.51
N LEU A 53 -1.15 5.41 17.92
CA LEU A 53 -1.14 3.96 18.02
C LEU A 53 -0.89 3.46 19.44
N SER A 54 -1.70 2.48 19.85
CA SER A 54 -1.46 1.70 21.07
C SER A 54 -0.16 0.90 20.96
N HIS A 55 0.41 0.47 22.09
CA HIS A 55 1.59 -0.40 22.07
C HIS A 55 1.34 -1.69 21.26
N ALA A 56 0.15 -2.29 21.41
CA ALA A 56 -0.20 -3.52 20.70
C ALA A 56 -0.28 -3.30 19.17
N ASP A 57 -0.80 -2.16 18.73
CA ASP A 57 -0.89 -1.87 17.30
C ASP A 57 0.45 -1.48 16.71
N LEU A 58 1.31 -0.79 17.47
CA LEU A 58 2.70 -0.56 17.09
C LEU A 58 3.46 -1.89 16.88
N GLU A 59 3.28 -2.87 17.77
CA GLU A 59 3.86 -4.21 17.59
C GLU A 59 3.36 -4.87 16.30
N LYS A 60 2.07 -4.78 15.98
CA LYS A 60 1.53 -5.30 14.70
C LYS A 60 2.22 -4.65 13.49
N VAL A 61 2.45 -3.34 13.52
CA VAL A 61 3.16 -2.61 12.44
C VAL A 61 4.61 -3.08 12.31
N LYS A 62 5.31 -3.32 13.43
CA LYS A 62 6.66 -3.89 13.40
C LYS A 62 6.71 -5.25 12.72
N PHE A 63 5.76 -6.14 13.04
CA PHE A 63 5.63 -7.44 12.39
C PHE A 63 5.25 -7.30 10.91
N GLU A 64 4.42 -6.32 10.53
CA GLU A 64 4.10 -6.05 9.12
C GLU A 64 5.33 -5.57 8.33
N ILE A 65 6.16 -4.70 8.90
CA ILE A 65 7.43 -4.28 8.27
C ILE A 65 8.36 -5.48 8.09
N TRP A 66 8.48 -6.32 9.11
CA TRP A 66 9.30 -7.53 9.03
C TRP A 66 8.75 -8.53 7.99
N ALA A 67 7.43 -8.72 7.96
CA ALA A 67 6.77 -9.54 6.94
C ALA A 67 6.99 -8.97 5.53
N PHE A 68 6.78 -7.68 5.33
CA PHE A 68 7.06 -6.98 4.07
C PHE A 68 8.49 -7.24 3.58
N VAL A 69 9.48 -7.14 4.48
CA VAL A 69 10.88 -7.48 4.20
C VAL A 69 11.12 -8.97 3.98
N GLY A 70 10.35 -9.86 4.59
CA GLY A 70 10.45 -11.31 4.38
C GLY A 70 9.79 -11.84 3.10
N GLN A 71 8.81 -11.13 2.52
CA GLN A 71 8.03 -11.64 1.37
C GLN A 71 8.82 -11.67 0.05
N GLY A 72 9.07 -12.84 -0.52
CA GLY A 72 9.66 -12.98 -1.86
C GLY A 72 8.67 -12.62 -2.98
N TYR A 73 8.37 -11.34 -3.19
CA TYR A 73 7.56 -10.90 -4.31
C TYR A 73 8.36 -10.99 -5.62
N GLN A 74 7.84 -11.75 -6.58
CA GLN A 74 8.42 -11.79 -7.92
C GLN A 74 7.96 -10.56 -8.71
N ILE A 75 8.86 -9.61 -8.96
CA ILE A 75 8.58 -8.38 -9.73
C ILE A 75 9.45 -8.36 -10.99
N GLY A 76 8.81 -8.29 -12.17
CA GLY A 76 9.50 -8.17 -13.46
C GLY A 76 10.20 -9.45 -13.98
N SER A 77 10.98 -9.31 -15.05
CA SER A 77 11.70 -10.41 -15.74
C SER A 77 12.77 -11.10 -14.88
N TYR A 78 13.12 -10.50 -13.74
CA TYR A 78 14.02 -11.03 -12.71
C TYR A 78 13.31 -11.96 -11.72
N ALA A 79 12.09 -12.42 -12.03
CA ALA A 79 11.21 -13.27 -11.23
C ALA A 79 11.80 -14.61 -10.75
N ARG A 80 13.05 -14.94 -11.08
CA ARG A 80 13.74 -16.08 -10.46
C ARG A 80 14.48 -15.61 -9.20
N GLY A 81 13.71 -15.52 -8.11
CA GLY A 81 14.20 -15.92 -6.79
C GLY A 81 14.96 -14.89 -5.94
N PHE A 82 14.61 -13.61 -5.93
CA PHE A 82 15.17 -12.70 -4.93
C PHE A 82 14.44 -12.83 -3.59
N ILE A 83 15.13 -13.35 -2.58
CA ILE A 83 14.68 -13.28 -1.19
C ILE A 83 15.58 -12.29 -0.47
N VAL A 84 15.01 -11.16 -0.09
CA VAL A 84 15.66 -10.21 0.80
C VAL A 84 15.39 -10.71 2.21
N SER A 85 16.44 -10.95 2.98
CA SER A 85 16.31 -11.33 4.37
C SER A 85 17.08 -10.33 5.21
N SER A 86 16.38 -9.74 6.18
CA SER A 86 17.04 -9.07 7.29
C SER A 86 17.68 -10.15 8.14
N GLU A 87 18.97 -10.41 7.93
CA GLU A 87 19.73 -11.43 8.63
C GLU A 87 19.08 -12.83 8.51
N TYR A 88 19.18 -13.44 7.32
CA TYR A 88 18.93 -14.89 7.27
C TYR A 88 19.99 -15.54 8.17
N PRO A 89 19.62 -16.41 9.11
CA PRO A 89 20.60 -16.90 10.04
C PRO A 89 21.50 -17.84 9.26
N ALA A 90 22.80 -17.54 9.22
CA ALA A 90 23.83 -18.57 9.15
C ALA A 90 23.60 -19.68 10.20
N THR A 91 22.72 -19.46 11.18
CA THR A 91 22.32 -20.40 12.23
C THR A 91 21.23 -21.42 11.84
N MET A 92 20.47 -21.25 10.74
CA MET A 92 19.57 -22.32 10.26
C MET A 92 20.35 -23.51 9.68
N HIS A 93 21.56 -23.28 9.18
CA HIS A 93 22.47 -24.36 8.80
C HIS A 93 23.16 -25.03 10.00
N GLN A 94 23.01 -24.51 11.22
CA GLN A 94 23.78 -24.96 12.40
C GLN A 94 22.95 -25.31 13.64
N GLY A 95 21.61 -25.35 13.56
CA GLY A 95 20.76 -25.80 14.67
C GLY A 95 20.92 -25.00 15.96
N LYS A 96 21.41 -23.75 15.88
CA LYS A 96 21.64 -22.88 17.05
C LYS A 96 20.68 -21.69 17.01
N SER A 97 19.98 -21.50 18.12
CA SER A 97 19.15 -20.34 18.52
C SER A 97 18.55 -19.52 17.36
N LEU A 98 17.25 -19.70 17.15
CA LEU A 98 16.41 -18.75 16.43
C LEU A 98 16.43 -17.45 17.25
N ALA A 99 17.34 -16.54 16.88
CA ALA A 99 17.44 -15.22 17.48
C ALA A 99 16.05 -14.55 17.45
N GLU A 100 15.71 -13.84 18.52
CA GLU A 100 14.50 -13.02 18.58
C GLU A 100 14.31 -12.25 17.28
N PRO A 101 13.06 -12.12 16.76
CA PRO A 101 12.84 -11.42 15.51
C PRO A 101 13.43 -10.01 15.61
N ASN A 102 14.31 -9.65 14.68
CA ASN A 102 14.95 -8.33 14.62
C ASN A 102 13.91 -7.28 14.16
N LEU A 103 12.96 -6.99 15.04
CA LEU A 103 11.86 -6.06 14.81
C LEU A 103 12.35 -4.62 14.89
N PRO A 104 11.81 -3.70 14.06
CA PRO A 104 12.22 -2.31 14.10
C PRO A 104 11.78 -1.63 15.40
N THR A 105 12.59 -0.72 15.91
CA THR A 105 12.21 0.21 16.97
C THR A 105 11.14 1.20 16.49
N LYS A 106 10.39 1.84 17.40
CA LYS A 106 9.42 2.89 17.03
C LYS A 106 10.06 3.98 16.16
N LYS A 107 11.28 4.40 16.51
CA LYS A 107 12.04 5.40 15.74
C LYS A 107 12.34 4.93 14.32
N GLN A 108 12.72 3.67 14.15
CA GLN A 108 12.93 3.08 12.82
C GLN A 108 11.62 3.01 12.02
N VAL A 109 10.50 2.63 12.65
CA VAL A 109 9.18 2.64 11.99
C VAL A 109 8.84 4.05 11.49
N GLN A 110 9.05 5.08 12.32
CA GLN A 110 8.85 6.49 11.93
C GLN A 110 9.75 6.90 10.76
N GLN A 111 11.02 6.50 10.78
CA GLN A 111 11.96 6.78 9.69
C GLN A 111 11.53 6.12 8.37
N LEU A 112 11.07 4.86 8.42
CA LEU A 112 10.57 4.16 7.25
C LEU A 112 9.30 4.81 6.70
N GLN A 113 8.35 5.16 7.58
CA GLN A 113 7.11 5.84 7.19
C GLN A 113 7.41 7.18 6.52
N ALA A 114 8.24 8.01 7.14
CA ALA A 114 8.66 9.30 6.58
C ALA A 114 9.40 9.13 5.25
N GLY A 115 10.25 8.11 5.11
CA GLY A 115 10.95 7.80 3.88
C GLY A 115 10.00 7.42 2.73
N VAL A 116 8.99 6.59 3.00
CA VAL A 116 7.95 6.22 2.03
C VAL A 116 7.14 7.45 1.62
N GLN A 117 6.69 8.25 2.59
CA GLN A 117 5.92 9.46 2.33
C GLN A 117 6.70 10.46 1.48
N ASN A 118 7.93 10.78 1.88
CA ASN A 118 8.79 11.70 1.14
C ASN A 118 9.03 11.22 -0.28
N ALA A 119 9.25 9.92 -0.48
CA ALA A 119 9.46 9.38 -1.81
C ALA A 119 8.21 9.51 -2.71
N ILE A 120 7.04 9.31 -2.14
CA ILE A 120 5.77 9.51 -2.85
C ILE A 120 5.59 10.99 -3.20
N ASP A 121 5.80 11.88 -2.24
CA ASP A 121 5.57 13.32 -2.40
C ASP A 121 6.51 13.92 -3.46
N VAL A 122 7.81 13.59 -3.40
CA VAL A 122 8.80 14.12 -4.36
C VAL A 122 8.51 13.65 -5.79
N VAL A 123 8.14 12.39 -6.01
CA VAL A 123 7.85 11.95 -7.39
C VAL A 123 6.50 12.45 -7.89
N LEU A 124 5.46 12.42 -7.07
CA LEU A 124 4.10 12.71 -7.54
C LEU A 124 3.74 14.19 -7.53
N ASN A 125 4.26 14.97 -6.57
CA ASN A 125 3.93 16.38 -6.44
C ASN A 125 4.98 17.28 -7.07
N GLU A 126 6.25 16.88 -7.05
CA GLU A 126 7.36 17.73 -7.50
C GLU A 126 7.94 17.30 -8.85
N ASP A 127 7.56 16.14 -9.39
CA ASP A 127 8.05 15.57 -10.66
C ASP A 127 9.59 15.48 -10.71
N ARG A 128 10.22 15.22 -9.55
CA ARG A 128 11.68 15.11 -9.41
C ARG A 128 12.13 13.66 -9.31
N PRO A 129 13.29 13.30 -9.89
CA PRO A 129 13.88 11.99 -9.69
C PRO A 129 14.30 11.81 -8.22
N ILE A 130 14.19 10.59 -7.73
CA ILE A 130 14.66 10.20 -6.40
C ILE A 130 15.80 9.22 -6.55
N GLU A 131 16.88 9.49 -5.82
CA GLU A 131 17.98 8.58 -5.68
C GLU A 131 17.80 7.73 -4.43
N PHE A 132 17.87 6.41 -4.58
CA PHE A 132 17.92 5.47 -3.48
C PHE A 132 19.34 4.95 -3.33
N VAL A 133 20.03 5.41 -2.29
CA VAL A 133 21.36 4.88 -1.95
C VAL A 133 21.18 3.61 -1.14
N LEU A 134 21.57 2.49 -1.72
CA LEU A 134 21.54 1.18 -1.08
C LEU A 134 22.97 0.81 -0.67
N PRO A 135 23.27 0.60 0.62
CA PRO A 135 24.57 0.12 1.03
C PRO A 135 24.81 -1.29 0.46
N GLN A 136 26.08 -1.70 0.43
CA GLN A 136 26.54 -2.92 -0.22
C GLN A 136 25.66 -4.13 0.12
N ILE A 137 24.93 -4.63 -0.88
CA ILE A 137 24.08 -5.80 -0.77
C ILE A 137 24.95 -7.05 -0.92
N GLY A 138 24.96 -7.90 0.11
CA GLY A 138 25.54 -9.24 0.01
C GLY A 138 24.61 -10.15 -0.79
N ILE A 139 25.07 -10.63 -1.96
CA ILE A 139 24.32 -11.59 -2.77
C ILE A 139 24.88 -12.99 -2.55
N HIS A 140 24.09 -13.90 -2.00
CA HIS A 140 24.45 -15.32 -1.92
C HIS A 140 23.77 -16.10 -3.05
N VAL A 141 24.58 -16.82 -3.83
CA VAL A 141 24.13 -17.68 -4.92
C VAL A 141 24.35 -19.13 -4.50
N CYS A 142 23.27 -19.88 -4.31
CA CYS A 142 23.34 -21.29 -3.91
C CYS A 142 22.93 -22.19 -5.08
N ARG A 143 23.77 -23.19 -5.40
CA ARG A 143 23.42 -24.30 -6.30
C ARG A 143 23.03 -25.51 -5.45
N GLY A 144 21.79 -25.55 -4.96
CA GLY A 144 21.32 -26.59 -4.03
C GLY A 144 19.93 -27.16 -4.36
N VAL A 145 19.60 -28.30 -3.74
CA VAL A 145 18.27 -28.95 -3.76
C VAL A 145 17.30 -28.25 -2.80
N ASN A 146 17.83 -27.50 -1.84
CA ASN A 146 17.11 -26.62 -0.91
C ASN A 146 18.11 -25.54 -0.45
N PRO A 147 17.91 -24.25 -0.75
CA PRO A 147 16.75 -23.63 -1.38
C PRO A 147 16.66 -23.87 -2.90
N PRO A 148 15.50 -23.63 -3.54
CA PRO A 148 15.29 -23.94 -4.95
C PRO A 148 16.37 -23.33 -5.86
N ARG A 149 16.72 -24.06 -6.91
CA ARG A 149 17.72 -23.63 -7.91
C ARG A 149 17.36 -22.26 -8.46
N GLY A 150 18.32 -21.33 -8.45
CA GLY A 150 18.16 -19.99 -9.03
C GLY A 150 17.56 -18.95 -8.07
N VAL A 151 17.72 -19.13 -6.75
CA VAL A 151 17.35 -18.12 -5.74
C VAL A 151 18.60 -17.34 -5.31
N PHE A 152 18.53 -16.02 -5.46
CA PHE A 152 19.50 -15.05 -4.97
C PHE A 152 19.05 -14.54 -3.60
N TRP A 153 19.93 -14.67 -2.61
CA TRP A 153 19.67 -14.13 -1.28
C TRP A 153 20.35 -12.79 -1.12
N ILE A 154 19.58 -11.79 -0.73
CA ILE A 154 20.09 -10.48 -0.35
C ILE A 154 20.13 -10.45 1.16
N ASN A 155 21.34 -10.43 1.73
CA ASN A 155 21.54 -10.17 3.15
C ASN A 155 21.78 -8.68 3.35
N ALA A 156 20.89 -8.04 4.10
CA ALA A 156 20.93 -6.61 4.40
C ALA A 156 20.33 -6.36 5.78
N LYS A 157 20.61 -5.21 6.41
CA LYS A 157 19.89 -4.83 7.64
C LYS A 157 18.42 -4.57 7.31
N LEU A 158 17.53 -4.72 8.29
CA LEU A 158 16.08 -4.55 8.10
C LEU A 158 15.71 -3.26 7.34
N MET A 159 16.30 -2.13 7.72
CA MET A 159 16.02 -0.83 7.10
C MET A 159 16.44 -0.80 5.63
N GLU A 160 17.61 -1.34 5.32
CA GLU A 160 18.18 -1.38 3.96
C GLU A 160 17.37 -2.33 3.08
N ALA A 161 17.00 -3.49 3.64
CA ALA A 161 16.13 -4.47 3.03
C ALA A 161 14.74 -3.90 2.71
N PHE A 162 14.18 -3.12 3.65
CA PHE A 162 12.92 -2.41 3.43
C PHE A 162 13.06 -1.40 2.30
N THR A 163 14.07 -0.54 2.34
CA THR A 163 14.29 0.49 1.31
C THR A 163 14.48 -0.14 -0.07
N PHE A 164 15.25 -1.22 -0.17
CA PHE A 164 15.44 -1.97 -1.41
C PHE A 164 14.10 -2.48 -1.98
N LYS A 165 13.28 -3.14 -1.15
CA LYS A 165 11.97 -3.64 -1.59
C LYS A 165 10.99 -2.53 -1.93
N PHE A 166 10.98 -1.47 -1.12
CA PHE A 166 10.18 -0.29 -1.39
C PHE A 166 10.52 0.26 -2.77
N TYR A 167 11.82 0.46 -3.08
CA TYR A 167 12.27 0.89 -4.39
C TYR A 167 11.81 -0.04 -5.52
N GLN A 168 11.95 -1.36 -5.37
CA GLN A 168 11.52 -2.33 -6.38
C GLN A 168 10.00 -2.24 -6.67
N LEU A 169 9.18 -2.17 -5.63
CA LEU A 169 7.73 -2.03 -5.78
C LEU A 169 7.36 -0.66 -6.34
N PHE A 170 7.95 0.39 -5.80
CA PHE A 170 7.66 1.77 -6.17
C PHE A 170 7.98 2.01 -7.64
N SER A 171 9.18 1.63 -8.10
CA SER A 171 9.56 1.73 -9.52
C SER A 171 8.64 0.93 -10.44
N HIS A 172 8.22 -0.27 -10.02
CA HIS A 172 7.31 -1.11 -10.81
C HIS A 172 5.90 -0.51 -10.94
N PHE A 173 5.40 0.11 -9.87
CA PHE A 173 4.04 0.64 -9.80
C PHE A 173 3.93 2.15 -10.04
N LEU A 174 5.04 2.84 -10.26
CA LEU A 174 5.08 4.31 -10.28
C LEU A 174 4.06 4.92 -11.25
N LEU A 175 4.04 4.44 -12.49
CA LEU A 175 3.12 4.95 -13.54
C LEU A 175 1.63 4.69 -13.25
N ARG A 176 1.35 3.85 -12.26
CA ARG A 176 0.00 3.51 -11.79
C ARG A 176 -0.41 4.31 -10.56
N LEU A 177 0.50 5.01 -9.89
CA LEU A 177 0.19 5.85 -8.74
C LEU A 177 -0.51 7.13 -9.17
N ARG A 178 -1.61 7.48 -8.50
CA ARG A 178 -2.42 8.67 -8.80
C ARG A 178 -3.08 9.22 -7.55
N HIS A 179 -3.23 10.54 -7.48
CA HIS A 179 -4.18 11.18 -6.57
C HIS A 179 -5.61 11.06 -7.10
N CYS A 180 -6.55 10.83 -6.20
CA CYS A 180 -7.97 10.86 -6.55
C CYS A 180 -8.37 12.27 -7.01
N LYS A 181 -9.10 12.36 -8.13
CA LYS A 181 -9.61 13.65 -8.66
C LYS A 181 -10.90 14.15 -7.99
N ALA A 182 -11.42 13.45 -6.97
CA ALA A 182 -12.58 13.95 -6.24
C ALA A 182 -12.14 15.10 -5.31
N SER A 183 -12.90 16.20 -5.32
CA SER A 183 -12.55 17.46 -4.63
C SER A 183 -12.40 17.34 -3.12
N ASP A 184 -13.05 16.33 -2.53
CA ASP A 184 -13.06 16.02 -1.11
C ASP A 184 -12.28 14.73 -0.80
N CYS A 185 -11.42 14.28 -1.71
CA CYS A 185 -10.62 13.07 -1.55
C CYS A 185 -9.19 13.30 -2.03
N ALA A 186 -8.25 13.46 -1.10
CA ALA A 186 -6.82 13.57 -1.41
C ALA A 186 -6.11 12.20 -1.54
N LYS A 187 -6.87 11.10 -1.44
CA LYS A 187 -6.32 9.74 -1.33
C LYS A 187 -5.45 9.38 -2.54
N LEU A 188 -4.24 8.92 -2.25
CA LEU A 188 -3.38 8.26 -3.21
C LEU A 188 -3.82 6.81 -3.44
N PHE A 189 -3.81 6.35 -4.69
CA PHE A 189 -4.24 5.00 -5.01
C PHE A 189 -3.48 4.41 -6.20
N LEU A 190 -3.49 3.07 -6.27
CA LEU A 190 -2.97 2.32 -7.40
C LEU A 190 -4.05 2.14 -8.48
N ALA A 191 -3.84 2.75 -9.64
CA ALA A 191 -4.73 2.61 -10.80
C ALA A 191 -4.48 1.27 -11.52
N ARG A 192 -5.54 0.50 -11.76
CA ARG A 192 -5.48 -0.72 -12.60
C ARG A 192 -5.35 -0.42 -14.10
N SER A 193 -5.73 0.79 -14.52
CA SER A 193 -5.65 1.24 -15.90
C SER A 193 -5.19 2.70 -15.90
N GLY A 194 -4.38 3.09 -16.89
CA GLY A 194 -3.89 4.46 -17.05
C GLY A 194 -4.99 5.51 -17.20
N LYS A 195 -6.23 5.09 -17.50
CA LYS A 195 -7.39 5.99 -17.61
C LYS A 195 -8.14 6.22 -16.28
N LYS A 196 -7.88 5.42 -15.24
CA LYS A 196 -8.62 5.52 -13.96
C LYS A 196 -8.20 6.79 -13.20
N GLN A 197 -9.14 7.71 -12.98
CA GLN A 197 -8.90 9.01 -12.34
C GLN A 197 -9.38 9.10 -10.89
N TYR A 198 -10.16 8.13 -10.42
CA TYR A 198 -10.77 8.13 -9.09
C TYR A 198 -10.42 6.84 -8.36
N CYS A 199 -10.19 6.93 -7.05
CA CYS A 199 -9.81 5.76 -6.25
C CYS A 199 -10.93 4.70 -6.19
N SER A 200 -12.19 5.14 -6.19
CA SER A 200 -13.38 4.28 -6.11
C SER A 200 -14.52 4.75 -7.03
N PRO A 201 -15.47 3.86 -7.37
CA PRO A 201 -16.71 4.24 -8.06
C PRO A 201 -17.49 5.32 -7.33
N THR A 202 -17.48 5.31 -5.99
CA THR A 202 -18.13 6.33 -5.16
C THR A 202 -17.55 7.72 -5.40
N CYS A 203 -16.22 7.85 -5.46
CA CYS A 203 -15.57 9.13 -5.77
C CYS A 203 -15.89 9.59 -7.20
N GLN A 204 -15.90 8.67 -8.15
CA GLN A 204 -16.27 8.95 -9.54
C GLN A 204 -17.72 9.46 -9.66
N ASN A 205 -18.68 8.79 -9.00
CA ASN A 205 -20.09 9.19 -9.00
C ASN A 205 -20.28 10.55 -8.33
N ARG A 206 -19.61 10.78 -7.19
CA ARG A 206 -19.67 12.06 -6.47
C ARG A 206 -19.16 13.21 -7.34
N ALA A 207 -18.01 13.05 -7.98
CA ALA A 207 -17.46 14.02 -8.92
C ALA A 207 -18.41 14.25 -10.11
N GLY A 208 -19.01 13.19 -10.65
CA GLY A 208 -20.03 13.27 -11.71
C GLY A 208 -21.26 14.08 -11.32
N VAL A 209 -21.82 13.82 -10.14
CA VAL A 209 -22.98 14.55 -9.60
C VAL A 209 -22.65 16.03 -9.37
N GLN A 210 -21.47 16.34 -8.81
CA GLN A 210 -21.03 17.73 -8.64
C GLN A 210 -20.91 18.45 -9.99
N LYS A 211 -20.33 17.81 -11.00
CA LYS A 211 -20.21 18.36 -12.35
C LYS A 211 -21.58 18.60 -12.98
N PHE A 212 -22.50 17.64 -12.88
CA PHE A 212 -23.87 17.79 -13.35
C PHE A 212 -24.57 18.97 -12.68
N ARG A 213 -24.52 19.06 -11.34
CA ARG A 213 -25.11 20.17 -10.58
C ARG A 213 -24.54 21.54 -10.99
N LYS A 214 -23.22 21.64 -11.21
CA LYS A 214 -22.58 22.87 -11.71
C LYS A 214 -23.10 23.26 -13.09
N ASN A 215 -23.17 22.31 -14.01
CA ASN A 215 -23.66 22.55 -15.38
C ASN A 215 -25.15 22.92 -15.41
N SER A 216 -25.99 22.25 -14.61
CA SER A 216 -27.42 22.56 -14.52
C SER A 216 -27.69 23.93 -13.90
N LYS A 217 -26.85 24.40 -12.97
CA LYS A 217 -26.94 25.77 -12.42
C LYS A 217 -26.58 26.82 -13.47
N ASN A 218 -25.62 26.55 -14.34
CA ASN A 218 -25.24 27.45 -15.43
C ASN A 218 -26.32 27.52 -16.53
N LEU A 219 -26.97 26.40 -16.84
CA LEU A 219 -28.11 26.33 -17.78
C LEU A 219 -29.35 27.09 -17.29
N LYS A 220 -29.54 27.26 -15.98
CA LYS A 220 -30.64 28.06 -15.41
C LYS A 220 -30.39 29.56 -15.45
N LYS A 221 -29.13 30.02 -15.58
CA LYS A 221 -28.79 31.45 -15.69
C LYS A 221 -28.90 31.99 -17.12
N THR A 222 -28.93 31.14 -18.14
CA THR A 222 -28.92 31.53 -19.56
C THR A 222 -30.27 31.41 -20.27
N LYS A 223 -31.38 31.13 -19.57
CA LYS A 223 -32.72 31.17 -20.19
C LYS A 223 -33.46 32.47 -19.82
N PRO A 224 -33.53 33.48 -20.70
CA PRO A 224 -34.61 34.45 -20.60
C PRO A 224 -35.94 33.72 -20.82
N SER A 225 -36.87 33.95 -19.89
CA SER A 225 -38.25 33.49 -19.95
C SER A 225 -38.93 33.93 -21.25
N VAL A 226 -39.11 33.01 -22.19
CA VAL A 226 -40.09 33.17 -23.27
C VAL A 226 -40.89 31.88 -23.39
N HIS A 227 -41.84 31.70 -22.48
CA HIS A 227 -42.97 30.80 -22.73
C HIS A 227 -44.14 31.64 -23.24
N GLN A 228 -44.23 31.76 -24.57
CA GLN A 228 -45.49 32.05 -25.24
C GLN A 228 -46.48 30.92 -24.90
N LYS A 229 -47.54 31.25 -24.17
CA LYS A 229 -48.71 30.39 -24.01
C LYS A 229 -49.40 30.26 -25.37
N LYS A 230 -49.24 29.13 -26.06
CA LYS A 230 -50.17 28.73 -27.12
C LYS A 230 -51.29 27.90 -26.48
N GLY A 231 -52.48 28.49 -26.43
CA GLY A 231 -53.69 27.84 -25.94
C GLY A 231 -54.01 26.61 -26.76
N VAL A 232 -54.23 25.48 -26.07
CA VAL A 232 -54.78 24.27 -26.67
C VAL A 232 -56.26 24.26 -26.35
N SER A 233 -57.09 24.60 -27.34
CA SER A 233 -58.54 24.44 -27.28
C SER A 233 -58.88 22.95 -27.16
N ARG A 234 -59.47 22.54 -26.02
CA ARG A 234 -60.06 21.21 -25.86
C ARG A 234 -61.31 21.11 -26.71
N GLY A 235 -61.22 20.37 -27.83
CA GLY A 235 -62.36 19.96 -28.62
C GLY A 235 -63.23 18.96 -27.85
N GLU A 236 -64.45 19.37 -27.57
CA GLU A 236 -65.51 18.63 -26.91
C GLU A 236 -66.05 17.53 -27.84
N LYS A 237 -65.75 16.25 -27.55
CA LYS A 237 -66.32 15.11 -28.29
C LYS A 237 -67.77 14.87 -27.85
N ARG A 238 -68.71 15.31 -28.68
CA ARG A 238 -70.14 15.00 -28.66
C ARG A 238 -70.39 13.48 -28.76
N ARG A 239 -71.13 12.92 -27.80
CA ARG A 239 -71.80 11.61 -27.87
C ARG A 239 -72.90 11.61 -28.95
N LYS A 240 -72.96 10.55 -29.77
CA LYS A 240 -74.18 10.01 -30.40
C LYS A 240 -74.05 8.47 -30.28
N ARG A 241 -74.87 7.85 -29.43
CA ARG A 241 -76.06 7.05 -29.75
C ARG A 241 -75.71 5.89 -30.67
#